data_AF-A0A8T0Y224-F1
#
_entry.id   AF-A0A8T0Y224-F1
#
_cell.length_a   1.000
_cell.length_b   1.000
_cell.length_c   1.000
_cell.angle_alpha   90.00
_cell.angle_beta   90.00
_cell.angle_gamma   90.00
#
_symmetry.space_group_name_H-M   'P 1'
#
loop_
_entity.id
_entity.type
_entity.pdbx_description
1 polymer ?
#
loop_
_entity_poly.entity_id
_entity_poly.type
_entity_poly.pdbx_seq_one_letter_code
_entity_poly.pdbx_strand_id
1 'polypeptide(L)' 'MATKSVRWSTVTVYEFGVDIGGSAVPRRGGPAVGLARSPQCVWSTSVDAAQDQLEKTQAEERKAAPR' A
#
# COMPACT_ATOMS: atom_id res chain seq x y z
N MET A 1 29.57 20.13 -6.73
CA MET A 1 28.40 20.59 -5.95
C MET A 1 27.51 19.38 -5.71
N ALA A 2 27.02 19.16 -4.49
CA ALA A 2 26.09 18.05 -4.23
C ALA A 2 24.70 18.40 -4.80
N THR A 3 24.14 17.51 -5.62
CA THR A 3 22.80 17.66 -6.18
C THR A 3 21.77 17.38 -5.08
N LYS A 4 20.86 18.32 -4.82
CA LYS A 4 19.74 18.11 -3.91
C LYS A 4 18.79 17.09 -4.52
N SER A 5 18.39 16.09 -3.74
CA SER A 5 17.39 15.09 -4.12
C SER A 5 16.36 14.89 -3.02
N VAL A 6 15.20 14.37 -3.42
CA VAL A 6 14.11 13.98 -2.52
C VAL A 6 13.81 12.51 -2.76
N ARG A 7 13.52 11.79 -1.68
CA ARG A 7 13.17 10.37 -1.72
C ARG A 7 12.03 10.09 -0.75
N TRP A 8 11.19 9.13 -1.11
CA TRP A 8 10.23 8.51 -0.20
C TRP A 8 10.98 7.78 0.93
N SER A 9 10.67 8.10 2.17
CA SER A 9 11.25 7.43 3.35
C SER A 9 10.33 6.34 3.90
N THR A 10 9.03 6.60 3.90
CA THR A 10 8.04 5.82 4.63
C THR A 10 6.80 5.61 3.76
N VAL A 11 6.33 4.37 3.71
CA VAL A 11 5.06 4.00 3.10
C VAL A 11 4.08 3.69 4.22
N THR A 12 2.86 4.22 4.12
CA THR A 12 1.76 3.86 5.03
C THR A 12 0.57 3.41 4.20
N VAL A 13 0.08 2.21 4.49
CA VAL A 13 -1.05 1.57 3.83
C VAL A 13 -2.22 1.54 4.80
N TYR A 14 -3.37 2.01 4.34
CA TYR A 14 -4.62 2.00 5.10
C TYR A 14 -5.60 1.03 4.43
N GLU A 15 -5.97 -0.01 5.16
CA GLU A 15 -7.01 -0.94 4.74
C GLU A 15 -8.35 -0.48 5.32
N PHE A 16 -9.37 -0.34 4.48
CA PHE A 16 -10.72 0.04 4.91
C PHE A 16 -11.69 -1.06 4.53
N GLY A 17 -12.61 -1.34 5.46
CA GLY A 17 -13.78 -2.16 5.16
C GLY A 17 -14.71 -1.46 4.18
N VAL A 18 -15.59 -2.24 3.56
CA VAL A 18 -16.66 -1.73 2.72
C VAL A 18 -17.88 -1.41 3.60
N ASP A 19 -18.53 -0.27 3.38
CA ASP A 19 -19.67 0.19 4.17
C ASP A 19 -20.74 0.89 3.31
N ILE A 20 -22.00 0.83 3.73
CA ILE A 20 -23.12 1.51 3.06
C ILE A 20 -23.18 2.96 3.55
N GLY A 21 -23.08 3.92 2.63
CA GLY A 21 -22.99 5.34 2.96
C GLY A 21 -21.59 5.80 3.38
N GLY A 22 -20.56 5.00 3.05
CA GLY A 22 -19.15 5.28 3.32
C GLY A 22 -18.61 6.55 2.66
N SER A 23 -17.43 7.00 3.11
CA SER A 23 -16.88 8.34 2.82
C SER A 23 -16.43 8.58 1.36
N ALA A 24 -16.30 7.52 0.55
CA ALA A 24 -15.75 7.58 -0.81
C ALA A 24 -16.81 7.47 -1.92
N VAL A 25 -18.10 7.65 -1.60
CA VAL A 25 -19.19 7.51 -2.59
C VAL A 25 -19.21 8.73 -3.55
N PRO A 26 -19.20 8.52 -4.88
CA PRO A 26 -19.39 9.59 -5.85
C PRO A 26 -20.73 10.27 -5.62
N ARG A 27 -20.74 11.61 -5.47
CA ARG A 27 -21.93 12.42 -5.16
C ARG A 27 -23.09 12.30 -6.16
N ARG A 28 -22.88 11.69 -7.34
CA ARG A 28 -23.91 11.48 -8.36
C ARG A 28 -23.76 10.08 -8.99
N GLY A 29 -24.66 9.17 -8.64
CA GLY A 29 -25.01 8.02 -9.48
C GLY A 29 -24.21 6.72 -9.34
N GLY A 30 -23.59 6.43 -8.20
CA GLY A 30 -22.99 5.12 -7.90
C GLY A 30 -23.80 4.32 -6.86
N PRO A 31 -23.58 2.99 -6.73
CA PRO A 31 -24.12 2.22 -5.61
C PRO A 31 -23.75 2.90 -4.28
N ALA A 32 -24.59 2.80 -3.25
CA ALA A 32 -24.35 3.42 -1.94
C ALA A 32 -23.18 2.77 -1.15
N VAL A 33 -22.27 2.07 -1.83
CA VAL A 33 -21.18 1.31 -1.26
C VAL A 33 -19.91 2.17 -1.32
N GLY A 34 -19.35 2.50 -0.16
CA GLY A 34 -18.13 3.28 0.00
C GLY A 34 -17.15 2.60 0.96
N LEU A 35 -16.02 3.24 1.22
CA LEU A 35 -15.12 2.83 2.29
C LEU A 35 -15.69 3.23 3.65
N ALA A 36 -15.52 2.37 4.65
CA ALA A 36 -15.81 2.66 6.04
C ALA A 36 -15.10 3.95 6.49
N ARG A 37 -15.65 4.63 7.50
CA ARG A 37 -15.11 5.92 7.96
C ARG A 37 -13.70 5.79 8.55
N SER A 38 -13.35 4.64 9.12
CA SER A 38 -12.07 4.36 9.76
C SER A 38 -11.37 3.15 9.14
N PRO A 39 -10.04 3.15 9.05
CA PRO A 39 -9.30 1.99 8.57
C PRO A 39 -9.43 0.83 9.56
N GLN A 40 -9.51 -0.38 9.04
CA GLN A 40 -9.44 -1.61 9.83
C GLN A 40 -8.01 -1.93 10.20
N CYS A 41 -7.08 -1.74 9.26
CA CYS A 41 -5.65 -1.95 9.46
C CYS A 41 -4.85 -0.75 8.95
N VAL A 42 -3.77 -0.46 9.64
CA VAL A 42 -2.78 0.53 9.21
C VAL A 42 -1.40 -0.11 9.31
N TRP A 43 -0.70 -0.16 8.18
CA TRP A 43 0.68 -0.66 8.14
C TRP A 43 1.59 0.46 7.71
N SER A 44 2.72 0.61 8.41
CA SER A 44 3.74 1.58 8.05
C SER A 44 5.09 0.88 8.01
N THR A 45 5.88 1.17 6.99
CA THR A 45 7.23 0.63 6.86
C THR A 45 8.13 1.63 6.15
N SER A 46 9.44 1.52 6.36
CA SER A 46 10.39 2.30 5.56
C SER A 46 10.47 1.74 4.15
N VAL A 47 10.71 2.63 3.19
CA VAL A 47 10.91 2.23 1.78
C VAL A 47 12.11 1.31 1.66
N ASP A 48 13.16 1.55 2.45
CA ASP A 48 14.36 0.70 2.52
C ASP A 48 14.00 -0.73 2.95
N ALA A 49 13.26 -0.89 4.05
CA ALA A 49 12.90 -2.21 4.54
C ALA A 49 11.96 -2.96 3.59
N ALA A 50 11.05 -2.25 2.91
CA ALA A 50 10.19 -2.83 1.90
C ALA A 50 10.99 -3.31 0.67
N GLN A 51 12.02 -2.56 0.27
CA GLN A 51 12.89 -2.93 -0.84
C GLN A 51 13.74 -4.16 -0.49
N ASP A 52 14.32 -4.20 0.71
CA ASP A 52 15.08 -5.37 1.18
C ASP A 52 14.24 -6.65 1.21
N GLN A 53 12.97 -6.53 1.64
CA GLN A 53 12.01 -7.64 1.63
C GLN A 53 11.71 -8.11 0.20
N LEU A 54 11.49 -7.19 -0.73
CA LEU A 54 11.22 -7.51 -2.12
C LEU A 54 12.40 -8.23 -2.79
N GLU A 55 13.63 -7.82 -2.51
CA GLU A 55 14.83 -8.46 -3.02
C GLU A 55 14.99 -9.90 -2.49
N LYS A 56 14.69 -10.12 -1.20
CA LYS A 56 14.72 -11.45 -0.58
C LYS A 56 13.67 -12.38 -1.19
N THR A 57 12.43 -11.93 -1.32
CA THR A 57 11.34 -12.74 -1.91
C THR A 57 11.66 -13.15 -3.35
N GLN A 58 12.18 -12.22 -4.17
CA GLN A 58 12.56 -12.52 -5.55
C GLN A 58 13.76 -13.49 -5.65
N ALA A 59 14.73 -13.38 -4.74
CA ALA A 59 15.87 -14.30 -4.69
C ALA A 59 15.42 -15.73 -4.35
N GLU A 60 14.45 -15.88 -3.44
CA GLU A 60 13.85 -17.17 -3.09
C GLU A 60 13.07 -17.76 -4.27
N GLU A 61 12.23 -16.96 -4.94
CA GLU A 61 11.45 -17.38 -6.09
C GLU A 61 12.33 -17.84 -7.27
N ARG A 62 13.41 -17.11 -7.56
CA ARG A 62 14.41 -17.50 -8.57
C ARG A 62 15.11 -18.81 -8.25
N LYS A 63 15.27 -19.14 -6.97
CA LYS A 63 15.88 -20.39 -6.51
C LYS A 63 14.89 -21.56 -6.59
N ALA A 64 13.59 -21.28 -6.49
CA ALA A 64 12.51 -22.27 -6.52
C ALA A 64 12.03 -22.62 -7.94
N ALA A 65 12.37 -21.82 -8.96
CA ALA A 65 12.00 -22.12 -10.34
C ALA A 65 12.69 -23.42 -10.85
N PRO A 66 11.93 -24.39 -11.41
CA PRO A 66 12.50 -25.61 -11.97
C PRO A 66 13.33 -25.29 -13.23
N ARG A 67 14.44 -26.02 -13.40
CA ARG A 67 15.32 -25.94 -14.58
C ARG A 67 14.64 -26.45 -15.84
#